data_AF-A0A954FZW2-F1
#
_entry.id   AF-A0A954FZW2-F1
#
_cell.length_a   1.000
_cell.length_b   1.000
_cell.length_c   1.000
_cell.angle_alpha   90.00
_cell.angle_beta   90.00
_cell.angle_gamma   90.00
#
_symmetry.space_group_name_H-M   'P 1'
#
loop_
_entity.id
_entity.type
_entity.pdbx_description
1 polymer ?
#
loop_
_entity_poly.entity_id
_entity_poly.type
_entity_poly.pdbx_seq_one_letter_code
_entity_poly.pdbx_strand_id
1 'polypeptide(L)'
;MKYLYVIILVACCSLGSILYQTYAQQVKLKNASVLSGGQARSDDPNKAEANRVVSSESNRAEGGHQDSEPPAQVLQSDKETADFPLATLACKLRVGPINETEKWSINGTKCSATCRVLSWLKGDAGKEVKIFFRRDGNGIRMPGSDRVQAGEVYLVMLRGNSEPYQLFAAMKAVDSIVEPTLGTKPGDRLMTELLAMCKSKDLTMRIAAVQQIGIMRDIRGSEVVRQAAENNSSELARAGVIAQYRMGITPNAHRVMELFNEQVMDVWYEESGRPLKDSKGIWLTRWEGGFSKPERGLPDFDYATYIREGIKHDWVRKDKHTLYVFFGVPWKVQRKSCVPELVKLLEHPDKRVQWWAVSCLIHTVDGRRGTSQGEEYTKPADGELEKWREWWRVKGKAYMSIQRQTPAKQKP
;
A
#
# COMPACT_ATOMS: atom_id res chain seq x y z
N MET A 1 -3.31 28.19 6.34
CA MET A 1 -3.96 26.91 6.71
C MET A 1 -4.00 25.83 5.60
N LYS A 2 -3.96 26.15 4.29
CA LYS A 2 -4.01 25.12 3.21
C LYS A 2 -2.71 24.33 2.99
N TYR A 3 -1.55 24.84 3.39
CA TYR A 3 -0.25 24.17 3.22
C TYR A 3 0.08 23.09 4.27
N LEU A 4 -0.63 23.08 5.41
CA LEU A 4 -0.40 22.11 6.49
C LEU A 4 -0.98 20.72 6.19
N TYR A 5 -1.99 20.65 5.31
CA TYR A 5 -2.66 19.39 4.92
C TYR A 5 -1.83 18.55 3.93
N VAL A 6 -1.05 19.21 3.06
CA VAL A 6 -0.18 18.55 2.07
C VAL A 6 1.02 17.89 2.74
N ILE A 7 1.58 18.50 3.80
CA ILE A 7 2.73 17.94 4.54
C ILE A 7 2.33 16.69 5.35
N ILE A 8 1.11 16.65 5.90
CA ILE A 8 0.60 15.50 6.67
C ILE A 8 0.30 14.29 5.76
N LEU A 9 -0.13 14.53 4.52
CA LEU A 9 -0.41 13.47 3.54
C LEU A 9 0.86 12.92 2.88
N VAL A 10 1.85 13.77 2.60
CA VAL A 10 3.16 13.33 2.11
C VAL A 10 3.87 12.46 3.17
N ALA A 11 3.74 12.77 4.46
CA ALA A 11 4.30 11.93 5.53
C ALA A 11 3.66 10.52 5.60
N CYS A 12 2.35 10.41 5.33
CA CYS A 12 1.64 9.12 5.35
C CYS A 12 1.96 8.24 4.12
N CYS A 13 2.19 8.84 2.93
CA CYS A 13 2.60 8.09 1.74
C CYS A 13 4.11 7.73 1.77
N SER A 14 4.96 8.60 2.33
CA SER A 14 6.40 8.35 2.50
C SER A 14 6.67 7.16 3.44
N LEU A 15 5.88 7.01 4.51
CA LEU A 15 6.03 5.92 5.46
C LEU A 15 5.59 4.56 4.91
N GLY A 16 4.55 4.52 4.06
CA GLY A 16 4.17 3.29 3.35
C GLY A 16 5.25 2.80 2.38
N SER A 17 5.93 3.73 1.69
CA SER A 17 7.05 3.40 0.80
C SER A 17 8.35 3.05 1.54
N ILE A 18 8.68 3.72 2.65
CA ILE A 18 9.86 3.40 3.48
C ILE A 18 9.70 2.03 4.16
N LEU A 19 8.54 1.75 4.78
CA LEU A 19 8.27 0.45 5.40
C LEU A 19 8.31 -0.72 4.39
N TYR A 20 7.86 -0.48 3.17
CA TYR A 20 7.88 -1.49 2.11
C TYR A 20 9.27 -1.67 1.46
N GLN A 21 10.06 -0.61 1.27
CA GLN A 21 11.43 -0.72 0.78
C GLN A 21 12.36 -1.44 1.75
N THR A 22 12.21 -1.21 3.06
CA THR A 22 12.97 -1.95 4.09
C THR A 22 12.57 -3.42 4.14
N TYR A 23 11.28 -3.74 3.98
CA TYR A 23 10.80 -5.12 3.88
C TYR A 23 11.36 -5.86 2.64
N ALA A 24 11.35 -5.22 1.47
CA ALA A 24 11.90 -5.79 0.25
C ALA A 24 13.43 -6.02 0.31
N GLN A 25 14.17 -5.16 1.01
CA GLN A 25 15.60 -5.36 1.27
C GLN A 25 15.88 -6.51 2.25
N GLN A 26 15.07 -6.68 3.29
CA GLN A 26 15.23 -7.79 4.24
C GLN A 26 14.91 -9.16 3.61
N VAL A 27 13.91 -9.25 2.72
CA VAL A 27 13.62 -10.48 1.97
C VAL A 27 14.78 -10.85 1.02
N LYS A 28 15.43 -9.85 0.39
CA LYS A 28 16.65 -10.09 -0.41
C LYS A 28 17.80 -10.63 0.42
N LEU A 29 18.04 -10.09 1.62
CA LEU A 29 19.11 -10.54 2.51
C LEU A 29 18.85 -11.95 3.07
N LYS A 30 17.59 -12.28 3.40
CA LYS A 30 17.19 -13.59 3.91
C LYS A 30 17.27 -14.69 2.84
N ASN A 31 16.99 -14.37 1.57
CA ASN A 31 17.16 -15.32 0.47
C ASN A 31 18.64 -15.50 0.08
N ALA A 32 19.47 -14.47 0.27
CA ALA A 32 20.92 -14.58 0.08
C ALA A 32 21.59 -15.49 1.14
N SER A 33 21.11 -15.47 2.40
CA SER A 33 21.64 -16.35 3.46
C SER A 33 21.22 -17.81 3.33
N VAL A 34 20.06 -18.09 2.71
CA VAL A 34 19.60 -19.46 2.43
C VAL A 34 20.39 -20.08 1.27
N LEU A 35 20.88 -19.26 0.34
CA LEU A 35 21.70 -19.71 -0.80
C LEU A 35 23.20 -19.84 -0.45
N SER A 36 23.67 -19.29 0.67
CA SER A 36 25.08 -19.40 1.10
C SER A 36 25.34 -20.57 2.07
N GLY A 37 24.33 -21.38 2.39
CA GLY A 37 24.41 -22.43 3.41
C GLY A 37 24.71 -23.85 2.92
N GLY A 38 25.08 -24.04 1.65
CA GLY A 38 25.24 -25.39 1.08
C GLY A 38 26.39 -25.53 0.12
N GLN A 39 27.63 -25.50 0.62
CA GLN A 39 28.76 -26.15 -0.06
C GLN A 39 29.98 -26.25 0.88
N ALA A 40 30.15 -27.41 1.50
CA ALA A 40 31.44 -27.89 1.96
C ALA A 40 31.55 -29.38 1.61
N ARG A 41 32.55 -29.68 0.77
CA ARG A 41 32.98 -30.99 0.28
C ARG A 41 33.48 -31.90 1.40
N SER A 42 33.34 -33.20 1.22
CA SER A 42 34.41 -34.16 1.52
C SER A 42 34.36 -35.31 0.52
N ASP A 43 35.36 -35.36 -0.37
CA ASP A 43 35.72 -36.54 -1.14
C ASP A 43 36.70 -37.37 -0.29
N ASP A 44 36.46 -38.68 -0.14
CA ASP A 44 37.53 -39.69 -0.23
C ASP A 44 36.92 -41.10 -0.47
N PRO A 45 37.55 -41.99 -1.28
CA PRO A 45 36.95 -43.22 -1.78
C PRO A 45 37.46 -44.51 -1.10
N ASN A 46 36.77 -45.62 -1.41
CA ASN A 46 37.12 -47.04 -1.22
C ASN A 46 36.99 -47.66 0.19
N LYS A 47 35.95 -48.49 0.39
CA LYS A 47 36.06 -49.97 0.34
C LYS A 47 34.71 -50.67 0.57
N ALA A 48 34.63 -51.87 0.02
CA ALA A 48 33.46 -52.72 -0.14
C ALA A 48 33.09 -53.59 1.07
N GLU A 49 31.93 -54.23 0.92
CA GLU A 49 31.49 -55.53 1.45
C GLU A 49 30.85 -55.66 2.84
N ALA A 50 29.53 -55.95 2.76
CA ALA A 50 28.84 -57.13 3.26
C ALA A 50 28.50 -57.32 4.75
N ASN A 51 27.22 -57.68 4.91
CA ASN A 51 26.61 -58.58 5.89
C ASN A 51 26.00 -58.06 7.21
N ARG A 52 24.69 -58.36 7.30
CA ARG A 52 23.95 -59.08 8.35
C ARG A 52 23.43 -58.35 9.61
N VAL A 53 22.08 -58.31 9.66
CA VAL A 53 21.17 -58.99 10.62
C VAL A 53 21.06 -58.47 12.07
N VAL A 54 19.81 -58.59 12.58
CA VAL A 54 19.29 -58.48 13.97
C VAL A 54 18.73 -57.07 14.30
N SER A 55 17.42 -56.80 14.41
CA SER A 55 16.27 -57.41 15.12
C SER A 55 16.27 -57.26 16.65
N SER A 56 15.45 -56.35 17.18
CA SER A 56 14.70 -56.48 18.46
C SER A 56 13.92 -55.16 18.65
N GLU A 57 12.59 -55.09 18.62
CA GLU A 57 11.54 -55.72 19.44
C GLU A 57 11.65 -55.51 20.96
N SER A 58 10.62 -54.79 21.46
CA SER A 58 9.84 -55.07 22.67
C SER A 58 10.41 -54.73 24.05
N ASN A 59 9.75 -53.82 24.79
CA ASN A 59 8.66 -54.21 25.70
C ASN A 59 8.09 -53.03 26.51
N ARG A 60 6.78 -53.18 26.75
CA ARG A 60 5.93 -52.55 27.78
C ARG A 60 6.53 -52.69 29.20
N ALA A 61 6.27 -51.70 30.04
CA ALA A 61 5.90 -51.90 31.44
C ALA A 61 5.10 -50.71 31.99
N GLU A 62 4.08 -51.03 32.78
CA GLU A 62 3.11 -50.15 33.43
C GLU A 62 3.68 -49.50 34.70
N GLY A 63 3.09 -48.37 35.11
CA GLY A 63 3.28 -47.75 36.41
C GLY A 63 2.37 -46.53 36.58
N GLY A 64 1.45 -46.57 37.55
CA GLY A 64 0.38 -45.59 37.74
C GLY A 64 0.67 -44.42 38.68
N HIS A 65 -0.35 -43.55 38.77
CA HIS A 65 -0.63 -42.45 39.72
C HIS A 65 0.28 -41.20 39.71
N GLN A 66 -0.26 -40.06 39.25
CA GLN A 66 -0.75 -38.95 40.09
C GLN A 66 -1.13 -37.71 39.25
N ASP A 67 -2.11 -36.97 39.73
CA ASP A 67 -2.61 -35.70 39.21
C ASP A 67 -1.50 -34.69 38.88
N SER A 68 -1.47 -34.27 37.62
CA SER A 68 -1.13 -32.88 37.25
C SER A 68 -1.71 -32.61 35.87
N GLU A 69 -2.66 -31.66 35.80
CA GLU A 69 -2.99 -31.02 34.54
C GLU A 69 -1.68 -30.48 33.93
N PRO A 70 -1.35 -30.78 32.66
CA PRO A 70 -0.26 -30.11 32.02
C PRO A 70 -0.64 -28.62 31.92
N PRO A 71 0.23 -27.68 32.33
CA PRO A 71 -0.02 -26.28 32.02
C PRO A 71 -0.19 -26.21 30.51
N ALA A 72 -1.33 -25.68 30.07
CA ALA A 72 -1.57 -25.38 28.67
C ALA A 72 -0.35 -24.60 28.16
N GLN A 73 0.51 -25.30 27.40
CA GLN A 73 1.58 -24.68 26.66
C GLN A 73 0.91 -23.87 25.56
N VAL A 74 0.62 -22.61 25.87
CA VAL A 74 0.28 -21.59 24.90
C VAL A 74 1.52 -21.41 24.03
N LEU A 75 1.52 -22.12 22.90
CA LEU A 75 2.48 -21.95 21.81
C LEU A 75 2.51 -20.47 21.40
N GLN A 76 3.59 -19.80 21.81
CA GLN A 76 3.86 -18.39 21.49
C GLN A 76 4.60 -18.23 20.16
N SER A 77 4.11 -17.25 19.39
CA SER A 77 4.87 -16.13 18.80
C SER A 77 5.38 -16.12 17.35
N ASP A 78 5.55 -17.24 16.63
CA ASP A 78 6.27 -17.13 15.34
C ASP A 78 5.41 -16.78 14.10
N LYS A 79 4.08 -16.73 14.23
CA LYS A 79 3.17 -16.33 13.12
C LYS A 79 2.45 -15.00 13.34
N GLU A 80 2.43 -14.45 14.56
CA GLU A 80 1.77 -13.16 14.87
C GLU A 80 2.66 -11.94 14.60
N THR A 81 3.98 -12.15 14.52
CA THR A 81 4.96 -11.09 14.18
C THR A 81 4.80 -10.57 12.75
N ALA A 82 4.17 -11.33 11.86
CA ALA A 82 3.97 -10.95 10.46
C ALA A 82 2.99 -9.78 10.28
N ASP A 83 1.94 -9.69 11.12
CA ASP A 83 0.87 -8.71 10.93
C ASP A 83 1.27 -7.30 11.37
N PHE A 84 2.17 -7.19 12.35
CA PHE A 84 2.70 -5.91 12.86
C PHE A 84 4.19 -6.03 13.21
N PRO A 85 5.11 -6.07 12.22
CA PRO A 85 6.51 -6.43 12.46
C PRO A 85 7.27 -5.41 13.34
N LEU A 86 6.80 -4.17 13.40
CA LEU A 86 7.43 -3.10 14.20
C LEU A 86 6.80 -2.89 15.58
N ALA A 87 5.60 -3.41 15.81
CA ALA A 87 4.89 -3.25 17.07
C ALA A 87 5.24 -4.40 18.01
N THR A 88 5.75 -4.09 19.20
CA THR A 88 5.82 -5.08 20.29
C THR A 88 4.42 -5.33 20.86
N LEU A 89 3.63 -4.26 20.97
CA LEU A 89 2.22 -4.31 21.38
C LEU A 89 1.35 -3.53 20.41
N ALA A 90 0.13 -4.03 20.18
CA ALA A 90 -0.92 -3.30 19.49
C ALA A 90 -2.22 -3.47 20.26
N CYS A 91 -2.88 -2.36 20.59
CA CYS A 91 -4.09 -2.40 21.39
C CYS A 91 -4.99 -1.20 21.16
N LYS A 92 -6.23 -1.35 21.58
CA LYS A 92 -7.16 -0.26 21.79
C LYS A 92 -7.07 0.17 23.24
N LEU A 93 -6.87 1.44 23.50
CA LEU A 93 -6.76 1.97 24.84
C LEU A 93 -7.51 3.29 25.01
N ARG A 94 -7.87 3.59 26.26
CA ARG A 94 -8.31 4.91 26.69
C ARG A 94 -7.14 5.62 27.37
N VAL A 95 -6.83 6.81 26.89
CA VAL A 95 -5.67 7.57 27.35
C VAL A 95 -6.00 8.20 28.70
N GLY A 96 -5.16 7.98 29.71
CA GLY A 96 -5.31 8.66 31.01
C GLY A 96 -4.76 10.10 31.00
N PRO A 97 -4.54 10.71 32.18
CA PRO A 97 -3.91 12.01 32.28
C PRO A 97 -2.53 12.03 31.59
N ILE A 98 -2.26 13.09 30.84
CA ILE A 98 -1.01 13.27 30.10
C ILE A 98 -0.09 14.20 30.88
N ASN A 99 1.11 13.71 31.21
CA ASN A 99 2.15 14.47 31.90
C ASN A 99 3.22 14.91 30.90
N GLU A 100 3.51 16.20 30.84
CA GLU A 100 4.58 16.76 30.01
C GLU A 100 5.87 16.85 30.84
N THR A 101 6.93 16.16 30.41
CA THR A 101 8.17 16.05 31.20
C THR A 101 9.36 16.79 30.60
N GLU A 102 9.34 17.09 29.30
CA GLU A 102 10.44 17.78 28.61
C GLU A 102 9.83 18.75 27.60
N LYS A 103 9.55 19.98 28.01
CA LYS A 103 8.92 21.00 27.15
C LYS A 103 9.97 21.66 26.23
N TRP A 104 9.58 22.00 25.01
CA TRP A 104 10.37 22.82 24.07
C TRP A 104 11.72 22.25 23.62
N SER A 105 11.90 20.93 23.67
CA SER A 105 13.06 20.32 23.00
C SER A 105 12.93 20.47 21.49
N ILE A 106 14.05 20.45 20.75
CA ILE A 106 14.07 20.41 19.27
C ILE A 106 13.24 19.23 18.74
N ASN A 107 13.14 18.16 19.53
CA ASN A 107 12.40 16.95 19.22
C ASN A 107 10.91 17.02 19.61
N GLY A 108 10.45 18.13 20.19
CA GLY A 108 9.08 18.32 20.69
C GLY A 108 8.91 17.99 22.18
N THR A 109 7.72 18.25 22.70
CA THR A 109 7.37 18.03 24.10
C THR A 109 7.21 16.55 24.40
N LYS A 110 8.05 15.99 25.28
CA LYS A 110 7.91 14.60 25.73
C LYS A 110 6.72 14.49 26.68
N CYS A 111 5.79 13.60 26.33
CA CYS A 111 4.57 13.33 27.07
C CYS A 111 4.59 11.87 27.56
N SER A 112 4.02 11.62 28.74
CA SER A 112 3.73 10.28 29.24
C SER A 112 2.28 10.17 29.70
N ALA A 113 1.70 8.98 29.57
CA ALA A 113 0.36 8.69 30.05
C ALA A 113 0.25 7.24 30.51
N THR A 114 -0.50 7.01 31.58
CA THR A 114 -0.96 5.68 31.96
C THR A 114 -2.33 5.47 31.32
N CYS A 115 -2.47 4.44 30.51
CA CYS A 115 -3.64 4.23 29.68
C CYS A 115 -4.33 2.94 30.08
N ARG A 116 -5.67 2.94 30.08
CA ARG A 116 -6.47 1.73 30.30
C ARG A 116 -6.62 0.98 28.99
N VAL A 117 -6.22 -0.28 28.95
CA VAL A 117 -6.39 -1.14 27.77
C VAL A 117 -7.84 -1.60 27.69
N LEU A 118 -8.45 -1.42 26.52
CA LEU A 118 -9.82 -1.83 26.22
C LEU A 118 -9.87 -3.15 25.46
N SER A 119 -8.97 -3.32 24.47
CA SER A 119 -8.84 -4.58 23.72
C SER A 119 -7.42 -4.78 23.20
N TRP A 120 -6.96 -6.03 23.18
CA TRP A 120 -5.65 -6.41 22.68
C TRP A 120 -5.72 -6.86 21.22
N LEU A 121 -4.90 -6.23 20.36
CA LEU A 121 -4.70 -6.67 18.98
C LEU A 121 -3.50 -7.62 18.90
N LYS A 122 -2.37 -7.23 19.50
CA LYS A 122 -1.12 -8.01 19.54
C LYS A 122 -0.44 -7.87 20.90
N GLY A 123 0.04 -9.00 21.41
CA GLY A 123 0.69 -9.11 22.72
C GLY A 123 -0.28 -8.92 23.88
N ASP A 124 0.27 -8.89 25.10
CA ASP A 124 -0.47 -8.64 26.34
C ASP A 124 0.48 -7.97 27.35
N ALA A 125 0.03 -6.86 27.93
CA ALA A 125 0.73 -6.16 29.02
C ALA A 125 -0.22 -5.78 30.18
N GLY A 126 -1.35 -6.49 30.32
CA GLY A 126 -2.30 -6.30 31.42
C GLY A 126 -3.45 -5.31 31.14
N LYS A 127 -4.04 -4.74 32.20
CA LYS A 127 -5.20 -3.84 32.07
C LYS A 127 -4.82 -2.38 31.87
N GLU A 128 -3.57 -2.04 32.17
CA GLU A 128 -3.03 -0.70 32.04
C GLU A 128 -1.68 -0.75 31.35
N VAL A 129 -1.37 0.27 30.56
CA VAL A 129 -0.06 0.43 29.94
C VAL A 129 0.46 1.86 30.11
N LYS A 130 1.73 1.99 30.47
CA LYS A 130 2.43 3.28 30.45
C LYS A 130 3.01 3.52 29.06
N ILE A 131 2.63 4.63 28.44
CA ILE A 131 3.15 5.04 27.14
C ILE A 131 3.89 6.37 27.25
N PHE A 132 4.82 6.59 26.33
CA PHE A 132 5.39 7.90 26.07
C PHE A 132 5.33 8.25 24.57
N PHE A 133 5.22 9.55 24.29
CA PHE A 133 5.15 10.08 22.93
C PHE A 133 5.69 11.52 22.91
N ARG A 134 5.89 12.07 21.71
CA ARG A 134 6.28 13.48 21.54
C ARG A 134 5.18 14.26 20.79
N ARG A 135 4.92 15.49 21.26
CA ARG A 135 4.06 16.49 20.61
C ARG A 135 4.90 17.62 20.04
N ASP A 136 4.42 18.26 18.98
CA ASP A 136 4.92 19.55 18.48
C ASP A 136 6.42 19.61 18.15
N GLY A 137 7.04 18.47 17.82
CA GLY A 137 8.44 18.41 17.42
C GLY A 137 8.67 18.84 15.98
N ASN A 138 9.85 19.42 15.72
CA ASN A 138 10.37 19.66 14.38
C ASN A 138 10.97 18.39 13.74
N GLY A 139 11.12 17.31 14.52
CA GLY A 139 11.59 16.01 14.05
C GLY A 139 10.55 15.23 13.23
N ILE A 140 10.88 13.98 12.88
CA ILE A 140 9.97 13.06 12.17
C ILE A 140 8.68 12.94 13.00
N ARG A 141 7.61 13.55 12.49
CA ARG A 141 6.29 13.50 13.14
C ARG A 141 5.80 12.06 13.13
N MET A 142 5.60 11.49 14.32
CA MET A 142 4.93 10.20 14.46
C MET A 142 3.45 10.40 14.11
N PRO A 143 2.89 9.66 13.14
CA PRO A 143 1.52 9.87 12.70
C PRO A 143 0.52 9.75 13.86
N GLY A 144 -0.20 10.85 14.12
CA GLY A 144 -1.28 10.91 15.11
C GLY A 144 -0.85 11.11 16.56
N SER A 145 0.44 11.12 16.89
CA SER A 145 0.91 11.31 18.28
C SER A 145 0.65 12.72 18.80
N ASP A 146 0.64 13.71 17.90
CA ASP A 146 0.29 15.11 18.16
C ASP A 146 -1.19 15.28 18.54
N ARG A 147 -2.04 14.33 18.14
CA ARG A 147 -3.49 14.40 18.34
C ARG A 147 -3.99 13.63 19.56
N VAL A 148 -3.14 12.87 20.24
CA VAL A 148 -3.54 12.06 21.40
C VAL A 148 -4.04 12.97 22.52
N GLN A 149 -5.29 12.78 22.97
CA GLN A 149 -5.90 13.54 24.06
C GLN A 149 -6.27 12.63 25.24
N ALA A 150 -6.17 13.18 26.46
CA ALA A 150 -6.61 12.49 27.66
C ALA A 150 -8.12 12.22 27.61
N GLY A 151 -8.55 11.06 28.10
CA GLY A 151 -9.95 10.61 28.11
C GLY A 151 -10.43 10.00 26.80
N GLU A 152 -9.74 10.22 25.68
CA GLU A 152 -10.12 9.69 24.38
C GLU A 152 -9.60 8.26 24.14
N VAL A 153 -10.21 7.57 23.17
CA VAL A 153 -9.91 6.18 22.81
C VAL A 153 -9.14 6.10 21.50
N TYR A 154 -8.09 5.29 21.49
CA TYR A 154 -7.19 5.13 20.35
C TYR A 154 -6.87 3.66 20.10
N LEU A 155 -6.78 3.27 18.82
CA LEU A 155 -5.99 2.13 18.37
C LEU A 155 -4.54 2.61 18.28
N VAL A 156 -3.63 1.91 18.97
CA VAL A 156 -2.22 2.30 19.05
C VAL A 156 -1.30 1.16 18.66
N MET A 157 -0.14 1.54 18.12
CA MET A 157 1.00 0.66 17.92
C MET A 157 2.14 1.14 18.80
N LEU A 158 2.67 0.22 19.61
CA LEU A 158 3.65 0.51 20.64
C LEU A 158 4.92 -0.32 20.42
N ARG A 159 6.08 0.28 20.72
CA ARG A 159 7.40 -0.36 20.64
C ARG A 159 8.10 -0.32 22.00
N GLY A 160 8.87 -1.36 22.29
CA GLY A 160 9.63 -1.50 23.53
C GLY A 160 9.39 -2.86 24.16
N ASN A 161 10.37 -3.36 24.90
CA ASN A 161 10.29 -4.69 25.54
C ASN A 161 9.74 -4.62 26.97
N SER A 162 9.66 -3.43 27.55
CA SER A 162 9.13 -3.16 28.87
C SER A 162 8.57 -1.74 28.95
N GLU A 163 7.75 -1.48 29.97
CA GLU A 163 7.22 -0.15 30.23
C GLU A 163 8.32 0.87 30.60
N PRO A 164 8.14 2.16 30.27
CA PRO A 164 7.05 2.70 29.45
C PRO A 164 7.27 2.43 27.95
N TYR A 165 6.21 2.06 27.24
CA TYR A 165 6.27 1.79 25.81
C TYR A 165 6.30 3.09 24.98
N GLN A 166 7.02 3.05 23.85
CA GLN A 166 7.04 4.15 22.89
C GLN A 166 5.85 4.05 21.93
N LEU A 167 4.99 5.06 21.92
CA LEU A 167 3.96 5.20 20.88
C LEU A 167 4.60 5.66 19.56
N PHE A 168 4.32 4.95 18.47
CA PHE A 168 4.77 5.36 17.14
C PHE A 168 3.63 5.50 16.11
N ALA A 169 2.45 4.97 16.41
CA ALA A 169 1.24 5.23 15.63
C ALA A 169 0.01 5.25 16.53
N ALA A 170 -0.89 6.21 16.29
CA ALA A 170 -2.18 6.31 16.97
C ALA A 170 -3.28 6.67 15.98
N MET A 171 -4.45 6.05 16.17
CA MET A 171 -5.66 6.33 15.43
C MET A 171 -6.83 6.43 16.39
N LYS A 172 -7.55 7.56 16.35
CA LYS A 172 -8.75 7.74 17.17
C LYS A 172 -9.78 6.66 16.84
N ALA A 173 -10.38 6.07 17.85
CA ALA A 173 -11.28 4.92 17.71
C ALA A 173 -12.60 5.13 18.44
N VAL A 174 -13.58 4.30 18.10
CA VAL A 174 -14.88 4.26 18.80
C VAL A 174 -14.71 3.68 20.20
N ASP A 175 -15.50 4.13 21.17
CA ASP A 175 -15.38 3.64 22.56
C ASP A 175 -15.89 2.21 22.73
N SER A 176 -16.82 1.77 21.87
CA SER A 176 -17.37 0.42 21.90
C SER A 176 -16.27 -0.63 21.79
N ILE A 177 -16.18 -1.53 22.76
CA ILE A 177 -15.28 -2.68 22.69
C ILE A 177 -15.80 -3.61 21.61
N VAL A 178 -14.97 -3.89 20.62
CA VAL A 178 -15.24 -4.93 19.65
C VAL A 178 -14.57 -6.17 20.19
N GLU A 179 -15.36 -7.08 20.77
CA GLU A 179 -14.80 -8.31 21.32
C GLU A 179 -14.25 -9.18 20.19
N PRO A 180 -12.94 -9.46 20.18
CA PRO A 180 -12.39 -10.40 19.23
C PRO A 180 -12.89 -11.80 19.57
N THR A 181 -13.28 -12.58 18.57
CA THR A 181 -13.53 -14.00 18.80
C THR A 181 -12.22 -14.70 19.21
N LEU A 182 -12.32 -15.68 20.12
CA LEU A 182 -11.16 -16.45 20.58
C LEU A 182 -10.41 -17.06 19.38
N GLY A 183 -9.08 -16.98 19.40
CA GLY A 183 -8.22 -17.50 18.32
C GLY A 183 -8.08 -16.59 17.09
N THR A 184 -8.65 -15.38 17.09
CA THR A 184 -8.45 -14.41 16.00
C THR A 184 -7.03 -13.87 15.96
N LYS A 185 -6.49 -13.75 14.75
CA LYS A 185 -5.16 -13.17 14.52
C LYS A 185 -5.18 -11.66 14.74
N PRO A 186 -4.04 -11.03 15.07
CA PRO A 186 -3.96 -9.59 15.24
C PRO A 186 -4.55 -8.76 14.08
N GLY A 187 -4.30 -9.17 12.83
CA GLY A 187 -4.87 -8.52 11.65
C GLY A 187 -6.41 -8.57 11.59
N ASP A 188 -7.02 -9.67 12.04
CA ASP A 188 -8.48 -9.83 12.05
C ASP A 188 -9.14 -8.93 13.09
N ARG A 189 -8.52 -8.81 14.26
CA ARG A 189 -8.99 -7.90 15.32
C ARG A 189 -8.93 -6.46 14.86
N LEU A 190 -7.82 -6.05 14.23
CA LEU A 190 -7.69 -4.72 13.65
C LEU A 190 -8.76 -4.47 12.59
N MET A 191 -8.98 -5.42 11.67
CA MET A 191 -10.03 -5.28 10.65
C MET A 191 -11.41 -5.08 11.28
N THR A 192 -11.73 -5.81 12.35
CA THR A 192 -13.02 -5.68 13.02
C THR A 192 -13.20 -4.30 13.66
N GLU A 193 -12.15 -3.76 14.29
CA GLU A 193 -12.14 -2.39 14.82
C GLU A 193 -12.28 -1.34 13.70
N LEU A 194 -11.60 -1.49 12.57
CA LEU A 194 -11.72 -0.58 11.42
C LEU A 194 -13.13 -0.60 10.82
N LEU A 195 -13.76 -1.78 10.71
CA LEU A 195 -15.14 -1.90 10.25
C LEU A 195 -16.14 -1.24 11.21
N ALA A 196 -15.90 -1.31 12.52
CA ALA A 196 -16.69 -0.58 13.51
C ALA A 196 -16.51 0.94 13.36
N MET A 197 -15.29 1.41 13.14
CA MET A 197 -15.00 2.82 12.88
C MET A 197 -15.66 3.35 11.60
N CYS A 198 -15.78 2.55 10.54
CA CYS A 198 -16.51 2.92 9.32
C CYS A 198 -18.00 3.25 9.57
N LYS A 199 -18.58 2.75 10.66
CA LYS A 199 -19.95 3.00 11.11
C LYS A 199 -20.07 4.15 12.12
N SER A 200 -18.96 4.77 12.51
CA SER A 200 -18.94 5.91 13.43
C SER A 200 -19.74 7.10 12.90
N LYS A 201 -20.27 7.94 13.77
CA LYS A 201 -20.84 9.25 13.38
C LYS A 201 -19.75 10.28 13.06
N ASP A 202 -18.52 10.05 13.53
CA ASP A 202 -17.38 10.93 13.27
C ASP A 202 -16.82 10.69 11.86
N LEU A 203 -16.95 11.68 10.98
CA LEU A 203 -16.46 11.63 9.61
C LEU A 203 -14.95 11.38 9.53
N THR A 204 -14.17 11.97 10.45
CA THR A 204 -12.70 11.81 10.48
C THR A 204 -12.32 10.37 10.77
N MET A 205 -13.03 9.71 11.70
CA MET A 205 -12.81 8.28 11.99
C MET A 205 -13.14 7.41 10.78
N ARG A 206 -14.25 7.69 10.09
CA ARG A 206 -14.66 6.93 8.90
C ARG A 206 -13.63 7.05 7.79
N ILE A 207 -13.14 8.27 7.53
CA ILE A 207 -12.08 8.52 6.54
C ILE A 207 -10.80 7.76 6.90
N ALA A 208 -10.35 7.87 8.16
CA ALA A 208 -9.16 7.17 8.63
C ALA A 208 -9.30 5.66 8.46
N ALA A 209 -10.44 5.09 8.85
CA ALA A 209 -10.71 3.66 8.74
C ALA A 209 -10.65 3.18 7.28
N VAL A 210 -11.35 3.86 6.37
CA VAL A 210 -11.38 3.53 4.93
C VAL A 210 -9.98 3.59 4.33
N GLN A 211 -9.19 4.61 4.68
CA GLN A 211 -7.81 4.73 4.19
C GLN A 211 -6.93 3.58 4.67
N GLN A 212 -7.04 3.16 5.93
CA GLN A 212 -6.27 2.03 6.46
C GLN A 212 -6.67 0.70 5.84
N ILE A 213 -7.98 0.46 5.66
CA ILE A 213 -8.46 -0.71 4.93
C ILE A 213 -7.83 -0.75 3.53
N GLY A 214 -7.79 0.39 2.83
CA GLY A 214 -7.12 0.51 1.53
C GLY A 214 -5.61 0.20 1.58
N ILE A 215 -4.90 0.65 2.63
CA ILE A 215 -3.47 0.37 2.82
C ILE A 215 -3.22 -1.12 3.11
N MET A 216 -4.06 -1.74 3.94
CA MET A 216 -4.01 -3.17 4.27
C MET A 216 -4.35 -4.05 3.06
N ARG A 217 -5.12 -3.52 2.10
CA ARG A 217 -5.59 -4.22 0.90
C ARG A 217 -6.42 -5.48 1.22
N ASP A 218 -7.11 -5.47 2.36
CA ASP A 218 -7.88 -6.61 2.82
C ASP A 218 -9.28 -6.63 2.17
N ILE A 219 -9.56 -7.68 1.41
CA ILE A 219 -10.79 -7.82 0.62
C ILE A 219 -12.07 -7.78 1.47
N ARG A 220 -11.99 -8.12 2.77
CA ARG A 220 -13.14 -8.07 3.69
C ARG A 220 -13.69 -6.65 3.84
N GLY A 221 -12.85 -5.64 3.68
CA GLY A 221 -13.25 -4.23 3.70
C GLY A 221 -13.76 -3.69 2.35
N SER A 222 -13.84 -4.52 1.30
CA SER A 222 -14.18 -4.05 -0.04
C SER A 222 -15.57 -3.39 -0.12
N GLU A 223 -16.56 -3.92 0.59
CA GLU A 223 -17.92 -3.38 0.56
C GLU A 223 -18.00 -2.00 1.22
N VAL A 224 -17.42 -1.82 2.41
CA VAL A 224 -17.39 -0.51 3.07
C VAL A 224 -16.59 0.53 2.27
N VAL A 225 -15.57 0.09 1.53
CA VAL A 225 -14.77 0.93 0.63
C VAL A 225 -15.58 1.36 -0.60
N ARG A 226 -16.40 0.48 -1.19
CA ARG A 226 -17.33 0.85 -2.28
C ARG A 226 -18.36 1.86 -1.81
N GLN A 227 -19.01 1.59 -0.69
CA GLN A 227 -19.99 2.51 -0.10
C GLN A 227 -19.37 3.87 0.25
N ALA A 228 -18.11 3.89 0.71
CA ALA A 228 -17.39 5.14 0.95
C ALA A 228 -17.20 5.94 -0.34
N ALA A 229 -16.79 5.30 -1.45
CA ALA A 229 -16.56 5.96 -2.74
C ALA A 229 -17.84 6.61 -3.34
N GLU A 230 -18.99 6.04 -3.03
CA GLU A 230 -20.32 6.53 -3.44
C GLU A 230 -20.93 7.52 -2.45
N ASN A 231 -20.24 7.82 -1.33
CA ASN A 231 -20.78 8.71 -0.31
C ASN A 231 -20.91 10.17 -0.80
N ASN A 232 -21.94 10.88 -0.31
CA ASN A 232 -22.15 12.30 -0.64
C ASN A 232 -21.07 13.23 -0.05
N SER A 233 -20.37 12.82 1.01
CA SER A 233 -19.20 13.55 1.50
C SER A 233 -18.02 13.38 0.54
N SER A 234 -17.61 14.46 -0.12
CA SER A 234 -16.47 14.44 -1.05
C SER A 234 -15.17 13.95 -0.42
N GLU A 235 -14.96 14.18 0.88
CA GLU A 235 -13.77 13.73 1.60
C GLU A 235 -13.76 12.21 1.81
N LEU A 236 -14.90 11.65 2.24
CA LEU A 236 -15.05 10.21 2.41
C LEU A 236 -15.07 9.49 1.06
N ALA A 237 -15.69 10.09 0.04
CA ALA A 237 -15.69 9.57 -1.31
C ALA A 237 -14.28 9.51 -1.90
N ARG A 238 -13.47 10.56 -1.73
CA ARG A 238 -12.05 10.55 -2.11
C ARG A 238 -11.28 9.42 -1.41
N ALA A 239 -11.48 9.27 -0.10
CA ALA A 239 -10.86 8.19 0.66
C ALA A 239 -11.27 6.80 0.12
N GLY A 240 -12.55 6.62 -0.22
CA GLY A 240 -13.08 5.41 -0.82
C GLY A 240 -12.46 5.09 -2.18
N VAL A 241 -12.41 6.07 -3.09
CA VAL A 241 -11.79 5.91 -4.42
C VAL A 241 -10.29 5.57 -4.31
N ILE A 242 -9.57 6.23 -3.42
CA ILE A 242 -8.16 5.94 -3.12
C ILE A 242 -7.99 4.51 -2.60
N ALA A 243 -8.86 4.09 -1.68
CA ALA A 243 -8.83 2.74 -1.12
C ALA A 243 -9.16 1.68 -2.18
N GLN A 244 -10.17 1.91 -3.02
CA GLN A 244 -10.52 1.03 -4.15
C GLN A 244 -9.29 0.74 -5.02
N TYR A 245 -8.55 1.79 -5.41
CA TYR A 245 -7.36 1.61 -6.25
C TYR A 245 -6.27 0.79 -5.59
N ARG A 246 -5.95 1.08 -4.32
CA ARG A 246 -4.95 0.31 -3.56
C ARG A 246 -5.33 -1.16 -3.42
N MET A 247 -6.63 -1.43 -3.29
CA MET A 247 -7.19 -2.77 -3.18
C MET A 247 -7.31 -3.51 -4.52
N GLY A 248 -6.99 -2.87 -5.64
CA GLY A 248 -7.21 -3.47 -6.96
C GLY A 248 -8.68 -3.51 -7.39
N ILE A 249 -9.56 -2.74 -6.74
CA ILE A 249 -10.97 -2.61 -7.07
C ILE A 249 -11.11 -1.47 -8.08
N THR A 250 -11.64 -1.75 -9.28
CA THR A 250 -11.86 -0.76 -10.33
C THR A 250 -12.92 0.28 -9.91
N PRO A 251 -12.56 1.56 -9.71
CA PRO A 251 -13.53 2.62 -9.44
C PRO A 251 -14.19 3.10 -10.75
N ASN A 252 -15.34 3.74 -10.64
CA ASN A 252 -15.97 4.43 -11.78
C ASN A 252 -15.11 5.66 -12.18
N ALA A 253 -14.65 5.71 -13.44
CA ALA A 253 -13.76 6.78 -13.91
C ALA A 253 -14.37 8.18 -13.80
N HIS A 254 -15.66 8.35 -14.11
CA HIS A 254 -16.33 9.66 -13.94
C HIS A 254 -16.33 10.11 -12.48
N ARG A 255 -16.58 9.18 -11.55
CA ARG A 255 -16.53 9.47 -10.11
C ARG A 255 -15.12 9.85 -9.65
N VAL A 256 -14.09 9.18 -10.17
CA VAL A 256 -12.69 9.56 -9.90
C VAL A 256 -12.42 10.97 -10.39
N MET A 257 -12.91 11.33 -11.59
CA MET A 257 -12.70 12.66 -12.17
C MET A 257 -13.46 13.76 -11.43
N GLU A 258 -14.68 13.50 -10.96
CA GLU A 258 -15.42 14.43 -10.09
C GLU A 258 -14.67 14.76 -8.79
N LEU A 259 -13.99 13.76 -8.23
CA LEU A 259 -13.26 13.86 -6.97
C LEU A 259 -11.77 14.18 -7.15
N PHE A 260 -11.34 14.46 -8.38
CA PHE A 260 -9.94 14.50 -8.76
C PHE A 260 -9.21 15.68 -8.12
N ASN A 261 -8.14 15.36 -7.40
CA ASN A 261 -7.25 16.33 -6.78
C ASN A 261 -5.82 15.76 -6.73
N GLU A 262 -4.88 16.55 -6.20
CA GLU A 262 -3.47 16.17 -6.05
C GLU A 262 -3.31 14.83 -5.31
N GLN A 263 -4.07 14.61 -4.23
CA GLN A 263 -3.99 13.37 -3.45
C GLN A 263 -4.40 12.12 -4.25
N VAL A 264 -5.51 12.17 -4.97
CA VAL A 264 -5.97 11.06 -5.82
C VAL A 264 -4.91 10.78 -6.90
N MET A 265 -4.38 11.83 -7.53
CA MET A 265 -3.39 11.75 -8.58
C MET A 265 -2.07 11.11 -8.08
N ASP A 266 -1.57 11.53 -6.93
CA ASP A 266 -0.33 11.00 -6.34
C ASP A 266 -0.44 9.50 -6.05
N VAL A 267 -1.56 9.07 -5.43
CA VAL A 267 -1.79 7.65 -5.19
C VAL A 267 -1.90 6.88 -6.50
N TRP A 268 -2.61 7.41 -7.50
CA TRP A 268 -2.71 6.78 -8.82
C TRP A 268 -1.35 6.59 -9.46
N TYR A 269 -0.50 7.61 -9.42
CA TYR A 269 0.84 7.55 -9.96
C TYR A 269 1.70 6.52 -9.22
N GLU A 270 1.69 6.52 -7.89
CA GLU A 270 2.45 5.56 -7.09
C GLU A 270 2.01 4.12 -7.38
N GLU A 271 0.70 3.87 -7.30
CA GLU A 271 0.13 2.53 -7.38
C GLU A 271 0.10 1.98 -8.82
N SER A 272 -0.07 2.83 -9.85
CA SER A 272 0.13 2.40 -11.26
C SER A 272 1.56 1.95 -11.55
N GLY A 273 2.51 2.37 -10.72
CA GLY A 273 3.91 1.95 -10.78
C GLY A 273 4.18 0.58 -10.17
N ARG A 274 3.16 -0.11 -9.64
CA ARG A 274 3.32 -1.44 -9.03
C ARG A 274 2.79 -2.52 -9.98
N PRO A 275 3.52 -3.63 -10.17
CA PRO A 275 2.97 -4.77 -10.89
C PRO A 275 1.81 -5.38 -10.10
N LEU A 276 0.80 -5.89 -10.80
CA LEU A 276 -0.36 -6.51 -10.18
C LEU A 276 -0.16 -7.99 -9.92
N LYS A 277 -0.87 -8.49 -8.91
CA LYS A 277 -1.06 -9.90 -8.63
C LYS A 277 -2.54 -10.24 -8.65
N ASP A 278 -2.86 -11.47 -9.01
CA ASP A 278 -4.21 -12.01 -8.83
C ASP A 278 -4.50 -12.35 -7.36
N SER A 279 -5.69 -12.87 -7.08
CA SER A 279 -6.11 -13.29 -5.73
C SER A 279 -5.28 -14.44 -5.15
N LYS A 280 -4.51 -15.15 -5.98
CA LYS A 280 -3.59 -16.22 -5.57
C LYS A 280 -2.16 -15.71 -5.36
N GLY A 281 -1.92 -14.41 -5.55
CA GLY A 281 -0.60 -13.80 -5.43
C GLY A 281 0.31 -14.01 -6.65
N ILE A 282 -0.23 -14.53 -7.74
CA ILE A 282 0.50 -14.75 -9.00
C ILE A 282 0.56 -13.44 -9.76
N TRP A 283 1.76 -13.08 -10.24
CA TRP A 283 1.95 -11.86 -11.03
C TRP A 283 1.12 -11.91 -12.32
N LEU A 284 0.27 -10.91 -12.50
CA LEU A 284 -0.43 -10.72 -13.75
C LEU A 284 0.56 -10.23 -14.80
N THR A 285 0.50 -10.84 -15.97
CA THR A 285 1.31 -10.41 -17.12
C THR A 285 0.41 -10.17 -18.31
N ARG A 286 0.84 -9.25 -19.17
CA ARG A 286 0.21 -9.00 -20.45
C ARG A 286 1.20 -9.29 -21.56
N TRP A 287 0.69 -9.88 -22.63
CA TRP A 287 1.47 -10.13 -23.84
C TRP A 287 1.34 -8.94 -24.79
N GLU A 288 2.46 -8.32 -25.12
CA GLU A 288 2.48 -7.15 -26.00
C GLU A 288 3.77 -7.12 -26.81
N GLY A 289 3.64 -7.07 -28.14
CA GLY A 289 4.79 -6.97 -29.05
C GLY A 289 5.72 -8.19 -29.01
N GLY A 290 5.21 -9.38 -28.73
CA GLY A 290 6.01 -10.62 -28.66
C GLY A 290 6.73 -10.86 -27.33
N PHE A 291 6.45 -10.05 -26.30
CA PHE A 291 7.04 -10.21 -24.97
C PHE A 291 5.99 -10.12 -23.87
N SER A 292 6.27 -10.80 -22.76
CA SER A 292 5.49 -10.68 -21.52
C SER A 292 5.95 -9.48 -20.71
N LYS A 293 5.02 -8.63 -20.28
CA LYS A 293 5.26 -7.50 -19.38
C LYS A 293 4.41 -7.67 -18.11
N PRO A 294 4.87 -7.24 -16.93
CA PRO A 294 4.03 -7.19 -15.76
C PRO A 294 2.85 -6.24 -15.97
N GLU A 295 1.64 -6.68 -15.61
CA GLU A 295 0.43 -5.87 -15.67
C GLU A 295 0.47 -4.77 -14.60
N ARG A 296 0.03 -3.55 -14.94
CA ARG A 296 0.20 -2.34 -14.12
C ARG A 296 -1.07 -1.49 -14.16
N GLY A 297 -1.34 -0.78 -13.06
CA GLY A 297 -2.62 -0.08 -12.89
C GLY A 297 -3.79 -1.05 -12.86
N LEU A 298 -5.02 -0.57 -12.96
CA LEU A 298 -6.23 -1.41 -12.92
C LEU A 298 -6.66 -1.80 -14.34
N PRO A 299 -6.71 -3.09 -14.71
CA PRO A 299 -6.99 -3.52 -16.08
C PRO A 299 -8.30 -2.99 -16.66
N ASP A 300 -9.34 -2.93 -15.82
CA ASP A 300 -10.69 -2.54 -16.24
C ASP A 300 -11.00 -1.05 -16.05
N PHE A 301 -10.02 -0.25 -15.61
CA PHE A 301 -10.23 1.19 -15.42
C PHE A 301 -10.17 1.95 -16.75
N ASP A 302 -11.10 2.89 -16.94
CA ASP A 302 -11.17 3.74 -18.12
C ASP A 302 -10.14 4.89 -18.04
N TYR A 303 -8.90 4.57 -18.39
CA TYR A 303 -7.81 5.54 -18.49
C TYR A 303 -7.99 6.57 -19.61
N ALA A 304 -8.84 6.30 -20.61
CA ALA A 304 -9.12 7.29 -21.65
C ALA A 304 -9.91 8.46 -21.04
N THR A 305 -10.92 8.16 -20.21
CA THR A 305 -11.66 9.18 -19.46
C THR A 305 -10.76 9.91 -18.45
N TYR A 306 -9.83 9.22 -17.78
CA TYR A 306 -8.82 9.87 -16.93
C TYR A 306 -8.02 10.95 -17.70
N ILE A 307 -7.53 10.64 -18.90
CA ILE A 307 -6.77 11.59 -19.72
C ILE A 307 -7.67 12.75 -20.16
N ARG A 308 -8.82 12.41 -20.75
CA ARG A 308 -9.76 13.36 -21.36
C ARG A 308 -10.27 14.39 -20.37
N GLU A 309 -10.66 13.96 -19.18
CA GLU A 309 -11.25 14.83 -18.16
C GLU A 309 -10.19 15.44 -17.25
N GLY A 310 -9.18 14.67 -16.83
CA GLY A 310 -8.15 15.14 -15.91
C GLY A 310 -7.35 16.33 -16.45
N ILE A 311 -7.02 16.33 -17.75
CA ILE A 311 -6.22 17.41 -18.36
C ILE A 311 -6.94 18.77 -18.41
N LYS A 312 -8.28 18.77 -18.30
CA LYS A 312 -9.10 19.99 -18.29
C LYS A 312 -8.89 20.81 -17.02
N HIS A 313 -8.45 20.19 -15.92
CA HIS A 313 -8.18 20.88 -14.67
C HIS A 313 -6.92 21.75 -14.78
N ASP A 314 -7.05 23.06 -14.55
CA ASP A 314 -5.91 24.00 -14.62
C ASP A 314 -4.77 23.63 -13.66
N TRP A 315 -5.11 23.11 -12.48
CA TRP A 315 -4.11 22.71 -11.49
C TRP A 315 -3.21 21.58 -11.98
N VAL A 316 -3.69 20.69 -12.85
CA VAL A 316 -2.88 19.61 -13.45
C VAL A 316 -1.76 20.19 -14.33
N ARG A 317 -2.00 21.34 -14.96
CA ARG A 317 -1.06 22.03 -15.86
C ARG A 317 -0.26 23.13 -15.16
N LYS A 318 -0.44 23.31 -13.85
CA LYS A 318 0.16 24.39 -13.06
C LYS A 318 1.68 24.39 -13.13
N ASP A 319 2.29 23.22 -13.02
CA ASP A 319 3.74 23.07 -12.99
C ASP A 319 4.19 21.76 -13.65
N LYS A 320 5.51 21.65 -13.88
CA LYS A 320 6.10 20.50 -14.56
C LYS A 320 5.94 19.20 -13.77
N HIS A 321 6.00 19.27 -12.44
CA HIS A 321 5.92 18.10 -11.58
C HIS A 321 4.50 17.53 -11.58
N THR A 322 3.49 18.38 -11.37
CA THR A 322 2.09 17.95 -11.41
C THR A 322 1.72 17.32 -12.76
N LEU A 323 2.17 17.94 -13.86
CA LEU A 323 1.94 17.40 -15.21
C LEU A 323 2.67 16.06 -15.43
N TYR A 324 3.88 15.91 -14.88
CA TYR A 324 4.63 14.66 -14.88
C TYR A 324 3.89 13.54 -14.13
N VAL A 325 3.35 13.83 -12.94
CA VAL A 325 2.61 12.84 -12.14
C VAL A 325 1.34 12.40 -12.88
N PHE A 326 0.62 13.35 -13.48
CA PHE A 326 -0.57 13.07 -14.30
C PHE A 326 -0.28 12.15 -15.48
N PHE A 327 0.64 12.52 -16.38
CA PHE A 327 0.98 11.70 -17.55
C PHE A 327 1.81 10.46 -17.21
N GLY A 328 2.43 10.44 -16.03
CA GLY A 328 3.12 9.28 -15.51
C GLY A 328 2.21 8.07 -15.35
N VAL A 329 0.92 8.28 -15.07
CA VAL A 329 -0.08 7.20 -15.00
C VAL A 329 -0.26 6.51 -16.37
N PRO A 330 -0.75 7.17 -17.44
CA PRO A 330 -0.90 6.54 -18.76
C PRO A 330 0.43 6.04 -19.34
N TRP A 331 1.55 6.69 -19.03
CA TRP A 331 2.87 6.21 -19.41
C TRP A 331 3.24 4.86 -18.74
N LYS A 332 2.89 4.68 -17.46
CA LYS A 332 3.12 3.43 -16.72
C LYS A 332 2.18 2.31 -17.18
N VAL A 333 0.91 2.62 -17.39
CA VAL A 333 -0.11 1.61 -17.72
C VAL A 333 -0.18 1.29 -19.22
N GLN A 334 0.22 2.21 -20.10
CA GLN A 334 0.30 2.03 -21.57
C GLN A 334 -0.94 1.34 -22.16
N ARG A 335 -2.13 1.87 -21.83
CA ARG A 335 -3.39 1.28 -22.31
C ARG A 335 -3.68 1.77 -23.72
N LYS A 336 -3.92 0.84 -24.65
CA LYS A 336 -4.27 1.16 -26.04
C LYS A 336 -5.53 2.01 -26.17
N SER A 337 -6.48 1.85 -25.23
CA SER A 337 -7.68 2.69 -25.14
C SER A 337 -7.37 4.18 -24.94
N CYS A 338 -6.20 4.53 -24.41
CA CYS A 338 -5.78 5.93 -24.26
C CYS A 338 -5.35 6.60 -25.57
N VAL A 339 -5.00 5.81 -26.61
CA VAL A 339 -4.40 6.32 -27.85
C VAL A 339 -5.25 7.42 -28.50
N PRO A 340 -6.57 7.28 -28.69
CA PRO A 340 -7.38 8.33 -29.30
C PRO A 340 -7.33 9.66 -28.52
N GLU A 341 -7.34 9.62 -27.19
CA GLU A 341 -7.29 10.82 -26.36
C GLU A 341 -5.90 11.46 -26.37
N LEU A 342 -4.83 10.65 -26.33
CA LEU A 342 -3.45 11.14 -26.45
C LEU A 342 -3.20 11.83 -27.81
N VAL A 343 -3.78 11.32 -28.90
CA VAL A 343 -3.66 11.94 -30.22
C VAL A 343 -4.30 13.32 -30.28
N LYS A 344 -5.47 13.50 -29.67
CA LYS A 344 -6.12 14.82 -29.60
C LYS A 344 -5.23 15.84 -28.86
N LEU A 345 -4.47 15.39 -27.87
CA LEU A 345 -3.58 16.26 -27.10
C LEU A 345 -2.35 16.74 -27.88
N LEU A 346 -2.07 16.21 -29.09
CA LEU A 346 -1.03 16.74 -29.98
C LEU A 346 -1.36 18.13 -30.52
N GLU A 347 -2.63 18.55 -30.45
CA GLU A 347 -3.11 19.87 -30.87
C GLU A 347 -3.33 20.82 -29.67
N HIS A 348 -3.05 20.37 -28.45
CA HIS A 348 -3.26 21.17 -27.23
C HIS A 348 -2.37 22.42 -27.21
N PRO A 349 -2.84 23.62 -26.80
CA PRO A 349 -2.05 24.86 -26.88
C PRO A 349 -0.78 24.85 -26.02
N ASP A 350 -0.78 24.11 -24.90
CA ASP A 350 0.41 23.92 -24.07
C ASP A 350 1.38 22.88 -24.68
N LYS A 351 2.55 23.35 -25.15
CA LYS A 351 3.62 22.50 -25.70
C LYS A 351 4.06 21.37 -24.74
N ARG A 352 3.97 21.57 -23.42
CA ARG A 352 4.33 20.54 -22.43
C ARG A 352 3.35 19.37 -22.47
N VAL A 353 2.07 19.65 -22.70
CA VAL A 353 1.01 18.64 -22.85
C VAL A 353 1.23 17.84 -24.12
N GLN A 354 1.50 18.52 -25.25
CA GLN A 354 1.79 17.86 -26.52
C GLN A 354 2.96 16.88 -26.40
N TRP A 355 4.05 17.31 -25.75
CA TRP A 355 5.22 16.48 -25.53
C TRP A 355 4.92 15.23 -24.69
N TRP A 356 4.18 15.38 -23.59
CA TRP A 356 3.79 14.24 -22.76
C TRP A 356 2.88 13.26 -23.51
N ALA A 357 1.98 13.77 -24.35
CA ALA A 357 1.13 12.95 -25.19
C ALA A 357 1.95 12.11 -26.17
N VAL A 358 2.95 12.71 -26.84
CA VAL A 358 3.91 11.99 -27.68
C VAL A 358 4.64 10.91 -26.89
N SER A 359 5.17 11.24 -25.71
CA SER A 359 5.87 10.27 -24.85
C SER A 359 4.98 9.06 -24.53
N CYS A 360 3.73 9.28 -24.11
CA CYS A 360 2.79 8.20 -23.85
C CYS A 360 2.48 7.36 -25.10
N LEU A 361 2.34 7.99 -26.27
CA LEU A 361 2.09 7.30 -27.55
C LEU A 361 3.24 6.39 -27.96
N ILE A 362 4.50 6.85 -27.84
CA ILE A 362 5.70 6.05 -28.14
C ILE A 362 5.68 4.76 -27.32
N HIS A 363 5.47 4.91 -26.00
CA HIS A 363 5.49 3.78 -25.09
C HIS A 363 4.31 2.82 -25.27
N THR A 364 3.15 3.33 -25.71
CA THR A 364 1.93 2.53 -25.91
C THR A 364 1.88 1.85 -27.27
N VAL A 365 2.47 2.45 -28.31
CA VAL A 365 2.30 2.00 -29.71
C VAL A 365 3.54 1.33 -30.27
N ASP A 366 4.74 1.88 -30.05
CA ASP A 366 5.96 1.36 -30.69
C ASP A 366 6.51 0.13 -29.95
N GLY A 367 6.28 0.01 -28.64
CA GLY A 367 6.66 -1.16 -27.85
C GLY A 367 8.17 -1.46 -27.78
N ARG A 368 9.02 -0.70 -28.49
CA ARG A 368 10.47 -0.84 -28.49
C ARG A 368 11.05 -0.43 -27.14
N ARG A 369 11.60 -1.40 -26.41
CA ARG A 369 12.62 -1.14 -25.40
C ARG A 369 13.92 -0.88 -26.17
N GLY A 370 14.51 0.31 -26.06
CA GLY A 370 15.79 0.52 -26.73
C GLY A 370 16.46 1.87 -26.50
N THR A 371 15.73 2.97 -26.52
CA THR A 371 16.33 4.25 -26.13
C THR A 371 16.22 4.38 -24.62
N SER A 372 17.37 4.35 -23.98
CA SER A 372 17.59 4.38 -22.54
C SER A 372 16.78 5.46 -21.84
N GLN A 373 16.28 5.11 -20.65
CA GLN A 373 15.48 5.91 -19.70
C GLN A 373 16.21 7.14 -19.10
N GLY A 374 17.19 7.71 -19.81
CA GLY A 374 18.15 8.66 -19.24
C GLY A 374 18.55 9.82 -20.14
N GLU A 375 17.89 10.05 -21.28
CA GLU A 375 18.10 11.32 -22.00
C GLU A 375 17.42 12.44 -21.20
N GLU A 376 18.28 13.14 -20.46
CA GLU A 376 18.02 14.34 -19.70
C GLU A 376 17.01 15.24 -20.40
N TYR A 377 15.93 15.59 -19.68
CA TYR A 377 15.37 16.93 -19.44
C TYR A 377 15.69 18.09 -20.42
N THR A 378 15.95 17.84 -21.69
CA THR A 378 16.17 18.84 -22.71
C THR A 378 14.84 19.11 -23.39
N LYS A 379 14.49 20.39 -23.52
CA LYS A 379 13.34 20.79 -24.34
C LYS A 379 13.58 20.18 -25.73
N PRO A 380 12.59 19.49 -26.33
CA PRO A 380 12.72 19.05 -27.71
C PRO A 380 13.04 20.26 -28.58
N ALA A 381 14.01 20.12 -29.47
CA ALA A 381 14.29 21.13 -30.48
C ALA A 381 13.01 21.34 -31.32
N ASP A 382 12.72 22.59 -31.67
CA ASP A 382 11.60 22.89 -32.57
C ASP A 382 11.78 22.06 -33.87
N GLY A 383 10.83 21.17 -34.16
CA GLY A 383 10.88 20.22 -35.28
C GLY A 383 10.65 18.74 -34.90
N GLU A 384 10.95 18.33 -33.67
CA GLU A 384 10.68 16.93 -33.24
C GLU A 384 9.19 16.65 -33.10
N LEU A 385 8.40 17.59 -32.59
CA LEU A 385 6.94 17.49 -32.55
C LEU A 385 6.34 17.28 -33.95
N GLU A 386 6.90 17.92 -34.98
CA GLU A 386 6.44 17.76 -36.35
C GLU A 386 6.85 16.39 -36.93
N LYS A 387 8.04 15.89 -36.60
CA LYS A 387 8.43 14.50 -36.90
C LYS A 387 7.47 13.49 -36.24
N TRP A 388 7.00 13.76 -35.03
CA TRP A 388 6.03 12.89 -34.34
C TRP A 388 4.63 12.99 -34.92
N ARG A 389 4.18 14.19 -35.29
CA ARG A 389 2.92 14.38 -36.03
C ARG A 389 2.98 13.66 -37.37
N GLU A 390 4.09 13.77 -38.10
CA GLU A 390 4.29 13.07 -39.36
C GLU A 390 4.40 11.55 -39.16
N TRP A 391 5.15 11.09 -38.16
CA TRP A 391 5.21 9.69 -37.78
C TRP A 391 3.82 9.15 -37.43
N TRP A 392 3.01 9.88 -36.67
CA TRP A 392 1.63 9.51 -36.37
C TRP A 392 0.74 9.52 -37.62
N ARG A 393 0.90 10.51 -38.49
CA ARG A 393 0.18 10.60 -39.77
C ARG A 393 0.45 9.38 -40.65
N VAL A 394 1.70 8.92 -40.68
CA VAL A 394 2.17 7.77 -41.47
C VAL A 394 1.86 6.42 -40.80
N LYS A 395 2.20 6.25 -39.52
CA LYS A 395 2.12 4.97 -38.78
C LYS A 395 0.86 4.82 -37.95
N GLY A 396 0.36 5.90 -37.36
CA GLY A 396 -0.83 5.91 -36.51
C GLY A 396 -2.12 5.55 -37.28
N LYS A 397 -2.26 5.97 -38.54
CA LYS A 397 -3.39 5.56 -39.40
C LYS A 397 -3.46 4.05 -39.61
N ALA A 398 -2.32 3.41 -39.85
CA ALA A 398 -2.23 1.95 -40.02
C ALA A 398 -2.51 1.21 -38.70
N TYR A 399 -2.08 1.76 -37.55
CA TYR A 399 -2.40 1.18 -36.25
C TYR A 399 -3.91 1.24 -35.93
N MET A 400 -4.55 2.39 -36.21
CA MET A 400 -5.98 2.59 -35.96
C MET A 400 -6.88 1.76 -36.88
N SER A 401 -6.45 1.47 -38.12
CA SER A 401 -7.20 0.59 -39.02
C SER A 401 -7.18 -0.88 -38.56
N ILE A 402 -6.06 -1.36 -38.02
CA ILE A 402 -5.93 -2.72 -37.47
C ILE A 402 -6.83 -2.92 -36.25
N GLN A 403 -6.93 -1.92 -35.35
CA GLN A 403 -7.80 -2.01 -34.17
C GLN A 403 -9.29 -2.07 -34.54
N ARG A 404 -9.73 -1.38 -35.60
CA ARG A 404 -11.13 -1.44 -36.09
C ARG A 404 -11.51 -2.79 -36.71
N GLN A 405 -10.52 -3.58 -37.15
CA GLN A 405 -10.73 -4.88 -37.79
C GLN A 405 -10.63 -6.06 -36.81
N THR A 406 -10.26 -5.83 -35.55
CA THR A 406 -10.23 -6.90 -34.55
C THR A 406 -11.67 -7.12 -34.06
N PRO A 407 -12.32 -8.28 -34.33
CA PRO A 407 -13.65 -8.55 -33.83
C PRO A 407 -13.60 -8.49 -32.30
N ALA A 408 -14.56 -7.82 -31.68
CA ALA A 408 -14.77 -7.91 -30.24
C ALA A 408 -14.88 -9.41 -29.92
N LYS A 409 -13.89 -9.97 -29.19
CA LYS A 409 -13.97 -11.34 -28.72
C LYS A 409 -15.30 -11.50 -28.00
N GLN A 410 -16.21 -12.25 -28.60
CA GLN A 410 -17.40 -12.75 -27.92
C GLN A 410 -16.90 -13.44 -26.65
N LYS A 411 -17.29 -12.91 -25.49
CA LYS A 411 -17.06 -13.62 -24.23
C LYS A 411 -17.80 -14.96 -24.29
N PRO A 412 -17.22 -16.04 -23.76
CA PRO A 412 -17.97 -17.27 -23.54
C PRO A 412 -19.13 -17.03 -22.57
#